data_AF-A0A372GZ73-F1
#
_entry.id   AF-A0A372GZ73-F1
#
_cell.length_a   1.000
_cell.length_b   1.000
_cell.length_c   1.000
_cell.angle_alpha   90.00
_cell.angle_beta   90.00
_cell.angle_gamma   90.00
#
_symmetry.space_group_name_H-M   'P 1'
#
loop_
_entity.id
_entity.type
_entity.pdbx_description
1 polymer ?
#
loop_
_entity_poly.entity_id
_entity_poly.type
_entity_poly.pdbx_seq_one_letter_code
_entity_poly.pdbx_strand_id
1 'polypeptide(L)'
;MKPSSTINLAVLPFEDLSFQKELGIFCRSFSADLITGLSRFRQFRVFKFSNDISIEQILKILKDGYFVQGDFRCNNDIVHLNVQLYNVETRHLVWGYRFEGKLKELNEIHDDLLKSVVAVLQQQIDYDLLSELRQSPKVDFTAYEHWLYGMEELKKGSLEADVLAREHFEKALAIQPDYALACTGMSLSYFNEWTCQLWHRWEVNKSGAFEWAQRAIELDDQNHIITMVLGRIFLYDGSYDTAEYYFRKSLLLNSNDPDTLLPIALYIVYLGLGKEALKLFERSLELNPFNANYQLRIGGFIYFELGEYEKAVAFIKHKPNGTEKIADTDAYCAAIYYHLGQYELMQTYWNSYLDTYRTLIAKGKDFDPQEAIDWIFKLNPHRQVSHLEDFLKYISKGSFQHAPIKKMPAKEKGLTANCFVKEGGVWKFSFDGSLIQTPEVKGFYDLQKLLMQPGQVFHCAELMGSLLEEKGEKMIDEKSRREYQKKILELQSAIEEAEMQSDYGNLKTLHEEYDMMIEHLSQSLGLKGRIRETGNVVEKARSAVTWRIRNAIAKIELYHPFMGAHLSNAIKTGTFCSYKPDREMLWATS
;
A
#
# COMPACT_ATOMS: atom_id res chain seq x y z
N MET A 1 34.07 -15.26 23.12
CA MET A 1 33.38 -14.06 22.60
C MET A 1 31.97 -14.08 23.16
N LYS A 2 31.53 -13.03 23.87
CA LYS A 2 30.13 -12.92 24.30
C LYS A 2 29.26 -12.72 23.05
N PRO A 3 28.06 -13.31 22.97
CA PRO A 3 27.15 -13.05 21.85
C PRO A 3 26.93 -11.54 21.79
N SER A 4 27.11 -10.92 20.61
CA SER A 4 26.74 -9.52 20.48
C SER A 4 25.22 -9.46 20.57
N SER A 5 24.76 -8.93 21.70
CA SER A 5 23.37 -8.86 22.06
C SER A 5 22.74 -7.68 21.34
N THR A 6 21.68 -7.94 20.58
CA THR A 6 20.73 -6.89 20.19
C THR A 6 20.33 -6.08 21.43
N ILE A 7 20.36 -4.76 21.32
CA ILE A 7 20.03 -3.86 22.41
C ILE A 7 18.54 -3.50 22.28
N ASN A 8 17.77 -3.94 23.25
CA ASN A 8 16.38 -3.50 23.40
C ASN A 8 16.39 -2.04 23.89
N LEU A 9 15.78 -1.14 23.10
CA LEU A 9 15.75 0.28 23.38
C LEU A 9 14.33 0.80 23.28
N ALA A 10 13.73 1.20 24.38
CA ALA A 10 12.44 1.87 24.35
C ALA A 10 12.60 3.37 24.18
N VAL A 11 11.75 3.99 23.35
CA VAL A 11 11.58 5.44 23.34
C VAL A 11 10.18 5.73 23.84
N LEU A 12 10.12 6.38 25.01
CA LEU A 12 8.86 6.81 25.58
C LEU A 12 8.41 8.10 24.90
N PRO A 13 7.09 8.33 24.75
CA PRO A 13 6.58 9.58 24.24
C PRO A 13 7.06 10.75 25.10
N PHE A 14 7.62 11.76 24.44
CA PHE A 14 8.09 12.94 25.13
C PHE A 14 6.91 13.73 25.69
N GLU A 15 7.02 14.15 26.95
CA GLU A 15 5.96 14.87 27.64
C GLU A 15 6.01 16.36 27.30
N ASP A 16 4.85 16.98 27.09
CA ASP A 16 4.72 18.45 27.08
C ASP A 16 4.32 18.94 28.48
N LEU A 17 5.26 19.57 29.18
CA LEU A 17 5.03 20.17 30.51
C LEU A 17 4.52 21.62 30.43
N SER A 18 4.24 22.12 29.22
CA SER A 18 3.81 23.50 28.92
C SER A 18 2.31 23.61 28.65
N PHE A 19 1.61 22.48 28.47
CA PHE A 19 0.18 22.37 28.14
C PHE A 19 -0.26 23.20 26.91
N GLN A 20 0.64 23.40 25.94
CA GLN A 20 0.34 24.13 24.70
C GLN A 20 -0.02 23.14 23.60
N LYS A 21 -1.17 23.32 22.95
CA LYS A 21 -1.70 22.34 21.98
C LYS A 21 -0.75 22.12 20.81
N GLU A 22 -0.11 23.18 20.32
CA GLU A 22 0.87 23.11 19.23
C GLU A 22 2.09 22.28 19.65
N LEU A 23 2.64 22.53 20.85
CA LEU A 23 3.83 21.83 21.36
C LEU A 23 3.59 20.32 21.53
N GLY A 24 2.37 19.91 21.91
CA GLY A 24 2.00 18.50 21.97
C GLY A 24 2.14 17.75 20.63
N ILE A 25 1.93 18.41 19.49
CA ILE A 25 2.15 17.80 18.16
C ILE A 25 3.66 17.61 17.94
N PHE A 26 4.47 18.61 18.30
CA PHE A 26 5.93 18.53 18.20
C PHE A 26 6.51 17.42 19.07
N CYS A 27 6.12 17.29 20.34
CA CYS A 27 6.64 16.24 21.23
C CYS A 27 6.39 14.83 20.70
N ARG A 28 5.18 14.58 20.16
CA ARG A 28 4.84 13.30 19.53
C ARG A 28 5.68 13.04 18.28
N SER A 29 5.90 14.06 17.47
CA SER A 29 6.67 13.96 16.23
C SER A 29 8.14 13.74 16.51
N PHE A 30 8.72 14.47 17.46
CA PHE A 30 10.10 14.28 17.92
C PHE A 30 10.35 12.85 18.41
N SER A 31 9.39 12.29 19.16
CA SER A 31 9.46 10.89 19.62
C SER A 31 9.46 9.91 18.43
N ALA A 32 8.57 10.12 17.46
CA ALA A 32 8.47 9.28 16.26
C ALA A 32 9.73 9.37 15.38
N ASP A 33 10.29 10.57 15.21
CA ASP A 33 11.50 10.81 14.45
C ASP A 33 12.72 10.17 15.13
N LEU A 34 12.79 10.23 16.47
CA LEU A 34 13.83 9.55 17.25
C LEU A 34 13.72 8.02 17.12
N ILE A 35 12.50 7.46 17.19
CA ILE A 35 12.26 6.03 16.93
C ILE A 35 12.71 5.66 15.53
N THR A 36 12.32 6.44 14.53
CA THR A 36 12.66 6.22 13.12
C THR A 36 14.17 6.22 12.91
N GLY A 37 14.87 7.22 13.44
CA GLY A 37 16.32 7.35 13.36
C GLY A 37 17.07 6.23 14.07
N LEU A 38 16.65 5.89 15.30
CA LEU A 38 17.25 4.80 16.07
C LEU A 38 16.98 3.43 15.44
N SER A 39 15.85 3.25 14.74
CA SER A 39 15.48 1.99 14.10
C SER A 39 16.38 1.63 12.91
N ARG A 40 17.05 2.64 12.32
CA ARG A 40 18.06 2.42 11.27
C ARG A 40 19.24 1.58 11.78
N PHE A 41 19.53 1.66 13.08
CA PHE A 41 20.59 0.88 13.71
C PHE A 41 20.06 -0.53 13.99
N ARG A 42 20.53 -1.50 13.21
CA ARG A 42 20.04 -2.88 13.31
C ARG A 42 20.38 -3.56 14.63
N GLN A 43 21.42 -3.08 15.32
CA GLN A 43 21.71 -3.55 16.68
C GLN A 43 20.62 -3.13 17.67
N PHE A 44 19.81 -2.12 17.35
CA PHE A 44 18.72 -1.66 18.21
C PHE A 44 17.40 -2.30 17.81
N ARG A 45 16.75 -2.92 18.79
CA ARG A 45 15.32 -3.22 18.72
C ARG A 45 14.60 -2.07 19.39
N VAL A 46 14.08 -1.15 18.58
CA VAL A 46 13.47 0.07 19.09
C VAL A 46 11.99 -0.15 19.38
N PHE A 47 11.62 -0.04 20.65
CA PHE A 47 10.25 -0.25 21.11
C PHE A 47 9.52 1.08 21.24
N LYS A 48 8.35 1.18 20.60
CA LYS A 48 7.44 2.32 20.69
C LYS A 48 6.40 2.05 21.79
N PHE A 49 6.27 3.01 22.71
CA PHE A 49 5.36 2.93 23.84
C PHE A 49 4.30 4.04 23.79
N SER A 50 3.16 3.84 24.47
CA SER A 50 2.13 4.88 24.64
C SER A 50 2.39 5.74 25.88
N ASN A 51 1.76 6.91 25.96
CA ASN A 51 1.94 7.83 27.09
C ASN A 51 1.43 7.24 28.43
N ASP A 52 0.44 6.35 28.38
CA ASP A 52 -0.24 5.84 29.58
C ASP A 52 0.45 4.64 30.23
N ILE A 53 1.62 4.23 29.74
CA ILE A 53 2.30 3.05 30.25
C ILE A 53 3.07 3.33 31.55
N SER A 54 2.95 2.42 32.52
CA SER A 54 3.78 2.50 33.73
C SER A 54 5.21 1.98 33.48
N ILE A 55 6.18 2.51 34.24
CA ILE A 55 7.54 1.99 34.22
C ILE A 55 7.56 0.48 34.52
N GLU A 56 6.73 -0.04 35.42
CA GLU A 56 6.70 -1.48 35.69
C GLU A 56 6.28 -2.31 34.48
N GLN A 57 5.36 -1.81 33.65
CA GLN A 57 4.96 -2.48 32.42
C GLN A 57 6.09 -2.44 31.38
N ILE A 58 6.80 -1.32 31.26
CA ILE A 58 7.99 -1.20 30.40
C ILE A 58 9.04 -2.24 30.81
N LEU A 59 9.36 -2.32 32.11
CA LEU A 59 10.33 -3.28 32.65
C LEU A 59 9.92 -4.74 32.37
N LYS A 60 8.61 -5.04 32.42
CA LYS A 60 8.09 -6.38 32.14
C LYS A 60 8.17 -6.76 30.66
N ILE A 61 7.97 -5.78 29.77
CA ILE A 61 7.99 -5.99 28.31
C ILE A 61 9.43 -6.10 27.81
N LEU A 62 10.28 -5.14 28.15
CA LEU A 62 11.68 -5.12 27.69
C LEU A 62 12.53 -6.21 28.34
N LYS A 63 12.34 -6.46 29.65
CA LYS A 63 13.14 -7.34 30.52
C LYS A 63 14.60 -6.92 30.70
N ASP A 64 15.29 -6.56 29.63
CA ASP A 64 16.67 -6.09 29.55
C ASP A 64 16.78 -4.88 28.59
N GLY A 65 17.95 -4.25 28.54
CA GLY A 65 18.21 -3.11 27.67
C GLY A 65 18.00 -1.74 28.32
N TYR A 66 17.44 -0.79 27.57
CA TYR A 66 17.42 0.63 27.93
C TYR A 66 16.09 1.30 27.57
N PHE A 67 15.78 2.42 28.22
CA PHE A 67 14.69 3.28 27.81
C PHE A 67 15.09 4.76 27.82
N VAL A 68 14.60 5.51 26.83
CA VAL A 68 14.71 6.96 26.70
C VAL A 68 13.43 7.59 27.19
N GLN A 69 13.57 8.55 28.10
CA GLN A 69 12.49 9.43 28.55
C GLN A 69 12.90 10.87 28.29
N GLY A 70 11.94 11.71 27.92
CA GLY A 70 12.21 13.14 27.80
C GLY A 70 10.98 14.00 27.99
N ASP A 71 11.24 15.27 28.29
CA ASP A 71 10.23 16.29 28.51
C ASP A 71 10.61 17.59 27.80
N PHE A 72 9.57 18.27 27.32
CA PHE A 72 9.66 19.61 26.78
C PHE A 72 8.97 20.59 27.72
N ARG A 73 9.62 21.73 27.94
CA ARG A 73 9.03 22.89 28.59
C ARG A 73 9.29 24.14 27.78
N CYS A 74 8.25 24.81 27.33
CA CYS A 74 8.33 26.06 26.59
C CYS A 74 7.85 27.22 27.46
N ASN A 75 8.71 28.23 27.64
CA ASN A 75 8.38 29.49 28.29
C ASN A 75 8.85 30.63 27.37
N ASN A 76 7.95 31.49 26.92
CA ASN A 76 8.28 32.68 26.11
C ASN A 76 9.21 32.37 24.91
N ASP A 77 8.88 31.35 24.10
CA ASP A 77 9.64 30.92 22.90
C ASP A 77 11.00 30.24 23.20
N ILE A 78 11.34 30.07 24.49
CA ILE A 78 12.49 29.29 24.93
C ILE A 78 12.02 27.89 25.29
N VAL A 79 12.58 26.90 24.60
CA VAL A 79 12.35 25.48 24.82
C VAL A 79 13.47 24.92 25.67
N HIS A 80 13.08 24.29 26.77
CA HIS A 80 13.93 23.43 27.57
C HIS A 80 13.57 21.99 27.23
N LEU A 81 14.54 21.24 26.70
CA LEU A 81 14.41 19.82 26.42
C LEU A 81 15.32 19.07 27.38
N ASN A 82 14.75 18.14 28.14
CA ASN A 82 15.50 17.18 28.93
C ASN A 82 15.32 15.79 28.33
N VAL A 83 16.42 15.07 28.13
CA VAL A 83 16.40 13.67 27.68
C VAL A 83 17.26 12.84 28.59
N GLN A 84 16.78 11.67 28.96
CA GLN A 84 17.42 10.77 29.90
C GLN A 84 17.36 9.35 29.36
N LEU A 85 18.48 8.64 29.47
CA LEU A 85 18.63 7.26 29.09
C LEU A 85 18.89 6.41 30.33
N TYR A 86 18.03 5.43 30.57
CA TYR A 86 18.10 4.56 31.72
C TYR A 86 18.38 3.12 31.30
N ASN A 87 19.10 2.38 32.14
CA ASN A 87 19.22 0.92 31.99
C ASN A 87 18.05 0.23 32.72
N VAL A 88 17.36 -0.67 32.03
CA VAL A 88 16.13 -1.35 32.51
C VAL A 88 16.41 -2.21 33.75
N GLU A 89 17.51 -2.95 33.77
CA GLU A 89 17.83 -3.89 34.84
C GLU A 89 18.24 -3.18 36.14
N THR A 90 19.19 -2.25 36.02
CA THR A 90 19.77 -1.53 37.17
C THR A 90 18.93 -0.35 37.61
N ARG A 91 18.07 0.19 36.71
CA ARG A 91 17.34 1.45 36.88
C ARG A 91 18.23 2.68 37.03
N HIS A 92 19.51 2.56 36.68
CA HIS A 92 20.43 3.67 36.77
C HIS A 92 20.31 4.56 35.53
N LEU A 93 20.40 5.87 35.76
CA LEU A 93 20.61 6.84 34.70
C LEU A 93 21.99 6.60 34.09
N VAL A 94 22.01 6.24 32.81
CA VAL A 94 23.24 5.97 32.05
C VAL A 94 23.76 7.25 31.43
N TRP A 95 22.85 8.10 30.97
CA TRP A 95 23.16 9.33 30.26
C TRP A 95 22.00 10.31 30.32
N GLY A 96 22.33 11.60 30.29
CA GLY A 96 21.34 12.67 30.22
C GLY A 96 21.81 13.79 29.31
N TYR A 97 20.85 14.46 28.68
CA TYR A 97 21.04 15.58 27.77
C TYR A 97 20.06 16.68 28.10
N ARG A 98 20.56 17.91 28.06
CA ARG A 98 19.76 19.10 28.26
C ARG A 98 20.04 20.08 27.14
N PHE A 99 18.97 20.61 26.58
CA PHE A 99 19.01 21.74 25.67
C PHE A 99 18.16 22.88 26.20
N GLU A 100 18.63 24.09 25.94
CA GLU A 100 17.93 25.34 26.22
C GLU A 100 18.20 26.29 25.06
N GLY A 101 17.14 26.65 24.34
CA GLY A 101 17.27 27.49 23.16
C GLY A 101 15.91 27.78 22.53
N LYS A 102 15.92 28.34 21.33
CA LYS A 102 14.65 28.68 20.64
C LYS A 102 14.03 27.45 20.01
N LEU A 103 12.71 27.46 19.85
CA LEU A 103 11.97 26.38 19.19
C LEU A 103 12.54 26.04 17.79
N LYS A 104 12.99 27.05 17.04
CA LYS A 104 13.58 26.90 15.71
C LYS A 104 14.92 26.16 15.67
N GLU A 105 15.62 26.08 16.80
CA GLU A 105 16.91 25.40 16.93
C GLU A 105 16.76 23.90 17.24
N LEU A 106 15.51 23.41 17.43
CA LEU A 106 15.25 22.02 17.78
C LEU A 106 15.71 21.00 16.73
N ASN A 107 15.73 21.36 15.44
CA ASN A 107 16.11 20.43 14.38
C ASN A 107 17.59 20.02 14.48
N GLU A 108 18.49 20.91 14.91
CA GLU A 108 19.92 20.59 15.08
C GLU A 108 20.14 19.61 16.24
N ILE A 109 19.23 19.60 17.23
CA ILE A 109 19.31 18.71 18.39
C ILE A 109 18.97 17.28 18.03
N HIS A 110 18.08 17.05 17.07
CA HIS A 110 17.59 15.70 16.78
C HIS A 110 18.73 14.77 16.32
N ASP A 111 19.57 15.25 15.39
CA ASP A 111 20.76 14.53 14.92
C ASP A 111 21.81 14.35 16.03
N ASP A 112 22.04 15.39 16.83
CA ASP A 112 23.02 15.35 17.93
C ASP A 112 22.58 14.41 19.05
N LEU A 113 21.28 14.37 19.34
CA LEU A 113 20.65 13.45 20.27
C LEU A 113 20.80 12.01 19.78
N LEU A 114 20.46 11.74 18.52
CA LEU A 114 20.62 10.43 17.90
C LEU A 114 22.07 9.93 18.01
N LYS A 115 23.04 10.74 17.58
CA LYS A 115 24.47 10.42 17.66
C LYS A 115 24.92 10.16 19.08
N SER A 116 24.44 10.95 20.04
CA SER A 116 24.80 10.82 21.45
C SER A 116 24.23 9.54 22.06
N VAL A 117 22.96 9.22 21.81
CA VAL A 117 22.32 7.98 22.29
C VAL A 117 23.05 6.77 21.71
N VAL A 118 23.35 6.78 20.42
CA VAL A 118 24.11 5.71 19.74
C VAL A 118 25.50 5.56 20.35
N ALA A 119 26.25 6.66 20.51
CA ALA A 119 27.60 6.64 21.05
C ALA A 119 27.68 6.14 22.50
N VAL A 120 26.65 6.40 23.31
CA VAL A 120 26.57 5.90 24.69
C VAL A 120 26.25 4.40 24.73
N LEU A 121 25.32 3.95 23.87
CA LEU A 121 24.85 2.56 23.85
C LEU A 121 25.82 1.62 23.13
N GLN A 122 26.68 2.13 22.25
CA GLN A 122 27.69 1.34 21.55
C GLN A 122 29.11 1.69 22.03
N GLN A 123 29.75 0.79 22.80
CA GLN A 123 31.19 0.85 23.08
C GLN A 123 32.06 0.45 21.86
N GLN A 124 31.46 -0.13 20.82
CA GLN A 124 32.10 -0.40 19.54
C GLN A 124 31.25 0.23 18.45
N ILE A 125 31.50 1.51 18.17
CA ILE A 125 30.86 2.19 17.06
C ILE A 125 31.55 1.74 15.77
N ASP A 126 30.77 1.24 14.82
CA ASP A 126 31.22 1.09 13.45
C ASP A 126 31.30 2.47 12.80
N TYR A 127 32.51 2.91 12.47
CA TYR A 127 32.77 4.23 11.88
C TYR A 127 32.04 4.39 10.54
N ASP A 128 31.79 3.29 9.82
CA ASP A 128 31.06 3.29 8.55
C ASP A 128 29.58 3.68 8.77
N LEU A 129 28.93 3.20 9.84
CA LEU A 129 27.52 3.51 10.14
C LEU A 129 27.31 4.97 10.63
N LEU A 130 28.28 5.52 11.38
CA LEU A 130 28.29 6.96 11.70
C LEU A 130 28.56 7.84 10.48
N SER A 131 29.30 7.33 9.49
CA SER A 131 29.50 8.02 8.22
C SER A 131 28.26 7.96 7.31
N GLU A 132 27.43 6.92 7.47
CA GLU A 132 26.11 6.75 6.85
C GLU A 132 25.02 7.58 7.51
N LEU A 133 25.18 8.01 8.77
CA LEU A 133 24.52 9.20 9.32
C LEU A 133 25.07 10.46 8.61
N ARG A 134 24.96 10.48 7.27
CA ARG A 134 25.06 11.70 6.49
C ARG A 134 24.16 12.73 7.14
N GLN A 135 24.61 13.98 7.13
CA GLN A 135 23.77 15.09 7.59
C GLN A 135 22.43 14.97 6.87
N SER A 136 21.37 14.66 7.64
CA SER A 136 20.01 14.76 7.14
C SER A 136 19.91 16.15 6.50
N PRO A 137 19.27 16.29 5.33
CA PRO A 137 19.15 17.60 4.70
C PRO A 137 18.63 18.59 5.75
N LYS A 138 19.34 19.71 5.97
CA LYS A 138 18.90 20.68 6.96
C LYS A 138 17.50 21.16 6.57
N VAL A 139 16.52 20.89 7.42
CA VAL A 139 15.14 21.29 7.20
C VAL A 139 14.87 22.59 7.96
N ASP A 140 14.34 23.59 7.27
CA ASP A 140 13.83 24.80 7.91
C ASP A 140 12.69 24.45 8.86
N PHE A 141 12.76 24.95 10.10
CA PHE A 141 11.78 24.61 11.12
C PHE A 141 10.34 24.97 10.73
N THR A 142 10.12 26.10 10.06
CA THR A 142 8.79 26.51 9.63
C THR A 142 8.27 25.64 8.48
N ALA A 143 9.17 25.14 7.62
CA ALA A 143 8.81 24.11 6.63
C ALA A 143 8.43 22.78 7.31
N TYR A 144 9.21 22.35 8.30
CA TYR A 144 8.93 21.15 9.10
C TYR A 144 7.59 21.25 9.84
N GLU A 145 7.31 22.38 10.50
CA GLU A 145 6.05 22.64 11.19
C GLU A 145 4.85 22.51 10.24
N HIS A 146 4.93 23.14 9.06
CA HIS A 146 3.87 22.99 8.07
C HIS A 146 3.70 21.55 7.59
N TRP A 147 4.79 20.80 7.41
CA TRP A 147 4.69 19.37 7.11
C TRP A 147 4.00 18.59 8.24
N LEU A 148 4.31 18.85 9.51
CA LEU A 148 3.63 18.22 10.65
C LEU A 148 2.13 18.47 10.64
N TYR A 149 1.71 19.72 10.45
CA TYR A 149 0.29 20.06 10.35
C TYR A 149 -0.37 19.35 9.17
N GLY A 150 0.30 19.29 8.02
CA GLY A 150 -0.21 18.54 6.87
C GLY A 150 -0.41 17.05 7.17
N MET A 151 0.54 16.41 7.86
CA MET A 151 0.43 15.01 8.26
C MET A 151 -0.70 14.76 9.28
N GLU A 152 -0.93 15.69 10.21
CA GLU A 152 -2.07 15.61 11.13
C GLU A 152 -3.42 15.76 10.41
N GLU A 153 -3.50 16.59 9.37
CA GLU A 153 -4.68 16.66 8.51
C GLU A 153 -4.90 15.35 7.74
N LEU A 154 -3.86 14.76 7.13
CA LEU A 154 -4.00 13.47 6.42
C LEU A 154 -4.54 12.35 7.31
N LYS A 155 -4.21 12.33 8.60
CA LYS A 155 -4.72 11.33 9.56
C LYS A 155 -6.23 11.36 9.73
N LYS A 156 -6.90 12.48 9.41
CA LYS A 156 -8.36 12.61 9.50
C LYS A 156 -9.11 11.90 8.37
N GLY A 157 -8.43 11.54 7.27
CA GLY A 157 -8.97 10.66 6.24
C GLY A 157 -10.19 11.18 5.47
N SER A 158 -10.35 12.51 5.33
CA SER A 158 -11.42 13.15 4.56
C SER A 158 -10.88 13.98 3.40
N LEU A 159 -11.72 14.25 2.40
CA LEU A 159 -11.33 15.04 1.23
C LEU A 159 -10.95 16.48 1.63
N GLU A 160 -11.72 17.06 2.53
CA GLU A 160 -11.47 18.40 3.07
C GLU A 160 -10.13 18.42 3.81
N ALA A 161 -9.81 17.37 4.57
CA ALA A 161 -8.54 17.24 5.26
C ALA A 161 -7.37 17.03 4.28
N ASP A 162 -7.55 16.22 3.22
CA ASP A 162 -6.54 16.02 2.17
C ASP A 162 -6.22 17.35 1.44
N VAL A 163 -7.22 18.22 1.22
CA VAL A 163 -7.02 19.58 0.67
C VAL A 163 -6.21 20.45 1.63
N LEU A 164 -6.62 20.52 2.91
CA LEU A 164 -5.90 21.30 3.93
C LEU A 164 -4.47 20.81 4.12
N ALA A 165 -4.25 19.49 4.05
CA ALA A 165 -2.92 18.91 4.11
C ALA A 165 -2.03 19.43 2.98
N ARG A 166 -2.55 19.50 1.74
CA ARG A 166 -1.79 20.06 0.60
C ARG A 166 -1.50 21.54 0.78
N GLU A 167 -2.42 22.35 1.30
CA GLU A 167 -2.13 23.76 1.58
C GLU A 167 -0.96 23.92 2.56
N HIS A 168 -0.87 23.03 3.55
CA HIS A 168 0.25 22.98 4.48
C HIS A 168 1.55 22.54 3.78
N PHE A 169 1.53 21.46 3.00
CA PHE A 169 2.71 21.01 2.26
C PHE A 169 3.19 22.03 1.22
N GLU A 170 2.29 22.75 0.56
CA GLU A 170 2.61 23.83 -0.36
C GLU A 170 3.33 24.99 0.35
N LYS A 171 2.88 25.38 1.55
CA LYS A 171 3.59 26.36 2.38
C LYS A 171 4.98 25.86 2.78
N ALA A 172 5.10 24.58 3.14
CA ALA A 172 6.40 23.97 3.44
C ALA A 172 7.34 24.03 2.23
N LEU A 173 6.85 23.70 1.04
CA LEU A 173 7.62 23.72 -0.22
C LEU A 173 7.92 25.14 -0.73
N ALA A 174 7.10 26.13 -0.37
CA ALA A 174 7.37 27.53 -0.65
C ALA A 174 8.54 28.07 0.20
N ILE A 175 8.70 27.56 1.41
CA ILE A 175 9.83 27.87 2.30
C ILE A 175 11.07 27.09 1.86
N GLN A 176 10.91 25.78 1.62
CA GLN A 176 11.99 24.88 1.26
C GLN A 176 11.59 23.96 0.09
N PRO A 177 11.92 24.35 -1.16
CA PRO A 177 11.52 23.60 -2.36
C PRO A 177 12.12 22.20 -2.50
N ASP A 178 13.22 21.90 -1.81
CA ASP A 178 13.90 20.61 -1.79
C ASP A 178 13.50 19.73 -0.59
N TYR A 179 12.40 20.07 0.10
CA TYR A 179 11.93 19.28 1.25
C TYR A 179 11.21 17.99 0.82
N ALA A 180 11.96 16.88 0.82
CA ALA A 180 11.50 15.56 0.35
C ALA A 180 10.27 15.02 1.11
N LEU A 181 10.16 15.25 2.42
CA LEU A 181 9.01 14.79 3.21
C LEU A 181 7.72 15.57 2.88
N ALA A 182 7.82 16.86 2.55
CA ALA A 182 6.67 17.63 2.06
C ALA A 182 6.21 17.15 0.67
N CYS A 183 7.14 16.80 -0.22
CA CYS A 183 6.80 16.13 -1.48
C CYS A 183 6.09 14.78 -1.23
N THR A 184 6.53 14.03 -0.23
CA THR A 184 5.89 12.77 0.18
C THR A 184 4.47 13.01 0.71
N GLY A 185 4.26 14.05 1.52
CA GLY A 185 2.95 14.46 1.98
C GLY A 185 1.99 14.82 0.84
N MET A 186 2.48 15.56 -0.16
CA MET A 186 1.72 15.84 -1.40
C MET A 186 1.32 14.54 -2.10
N SER A 187 2.28 13.62 -2.30
CA SER A 187 2.02 12.32 -2.92
C SER A 187 0.95 11.52 -2.18
N LEU A 188 1.05 11.42 -0.84
CA LEU A 188 0.10 10.71 0.01
C LEU A 188 -1.31 11.31 -0.07
N SER A 189 -1.42 12.64 -0.12
CA SER A 189 -2.71 13.33 -0.28
C SER A 189 -3.39 12.97 -1.61
N TYR A 190 -2.65 13.04 -2.73
CA TYR A 190 -3.18 12.62 -4.03
C TYR A 190 -3.51 11.12 -4.07
N PHE A 191 -2.69 10.31 -3.41
CA PHE A 191 -2.92 8.88 -3.29
C PHE A 191 -4.23 8.59 -2.53
N ASN A 192 -4.47 9.25 -1.38
CA ASN A 192 -5.70 9.07 -0.61
C ASN A 192 -6.95 9.37 -1.45
N GLU A 193 -6.92 10.45 -2.22
CA GLU A 193 -8.02 10.76 -3.14
C GLU A 193 -8.16 9.73 -4.26
N TRP A 194 -7.05 9.23 -4.80
CA TRP A 194 -7.04 8.20 -5.85
C TRP A 194 -7.69 6.91 -5.36
N THR A 195 -7.33 6.43 -4.17
CA THR A 195 -7.74 5.08 -3.73
C THR A 195 -9.01 5.05 -2.89
N CYS A 196 -9.32 6.11 -2.15
CA CYS A 196 -10.36 6.06 -1.13
C CYS A 196 -11.58 6.96 -1.42
N GLN A 197 -11.43 8.05 -2.18
CA GLN A 197 -12.41 9.15 -2.09
C GLN A 197 -12.96 9.70 -3.43
N LEU A 198 -12.21 9.68 -4.54
CA LEU A 198 -12.66 10.36 -5.79
C LEU A 198 -12.29 9.62 -7.08
N TRP A 199 -13.08 8.63 -7.47
CA TRP A 199 -12.82 7.81 -8.66
C TRP A 199 -13.14 8.52 -9.98
N HIS A 200 -13.71 9.73 -9.92
CA HIS A 200 -14.03 10.57 -11.08
C HIS A 200 -12.84 11.40 -11.59
N ARG A 201 -11.73 11.49 -10.83
CA ARG A 201 -10.46 12.16 -11.21
C ARG A 201 -9.26 11.21 -11.17
N TRP A 202 -9.51 9.96 -11.54
CA TRP A 202 -8.54 8.87 -11.49
C TRP A 202 -7.15 9.24 -12.06
N GLU A 203 -7.08 9.74 -13.29
CA GLU A 203 -5.81 10.03 -13.97
C GLU A 203 -5.03 11.19 -13.32
N VAL A 204 -5.74 12.22 -12.82
CA VAL A 204 -5.11 13.38 -12.18
C VAL A 204 -4.51 12.98 -10.84
N ASN A 205 -5.26 12.23 -10.04
CA ASN A 205 -4.84 11.85 -8.69
C ASN A 205 -3.74 10.79 -8.73
N LYS A 206 -3.82 9.84 -9.66
CA LYS A 206 -2.75 8.87 -9.93
C LYS A 206 -1.46 9.56 -10.39
N SER A 207 -1.55 10.47 -11.36
CA SER A 207 -0.37 11.18 -11.89
C SER A 207 0.25 12.07 -10.81
N GLY A 208 -0.56 12.81 -10.05
CA GLY A 208 -0.09 13.62 -8.93
C GLY A 208 0.60 12.80 -7.85
N ALA A 209 0.03 11.66 -7.45
CA ALA A 209 0.67 10.76 -6.49
C ALA A 209 2.06 10.31 -6.97
N PHE A 210 2.16 9.90 -8.24
CA PHE A 210 3.41 9.44 -8.84
C PHE A 210 4.46 10.55 -8.99
N GLU A 211 4.10 11.69 -9.57
CA GLU A 211 5.02 12.81 -9.83
C GLU A 211 5.63 13.34 -8.53
N TRP A 212 4.83 13.49 -7.47
CA TRP A 212 5.33 13.95 -6.17
C TRP A 212 6.19 12.91 -5.46
N ALA A 213 5.85 11.61 -5.55
CA ALA A 213 6.71 10.56 -5.01
C ALA A 213 8.03 10.45 -5.77
N GLN A 214 8.00 10.64 -7.09
CA GLN A 214 9.20 10.68 -7.91
C GLN A 214 10.10 11.86 -7.53
N ARG A 215 9.53 13.05 -7.37
CA ARG A 215 10.29 14.21 -6.89
C ARG A 215 10.88 13.95 -5.51
N ALA A 216 10.12 13.33 -4.61
CA ALA A 216 10.58 13.01 -3.27
C ALA A 216 11.80 12.08 -3.28
N ILE A 217 11.79 11.01 -4.10
CA ILE A 217 12.92 10.07 -4.18
C ILE A 217 14.13 10.66 -4.92
N GLU A 218 13.92 11.60 -5.85
CA GLU A 218 15.01 12.35 -6.49
C GLU A 218 15.73 13.28 -5.49
N LEU A 219 15.04 13.73 -4.45
CA LEU A 219 15.58 14.57 -3.38
C LEU A 219 16.25 13.74 -2.27
N ASP A 220 15.68 12.59 -1.91
CA ASP A 220 16.19 11.70 -0.87
C ASP A 220 15.91 10.22 -1.20
N ASP A 221 16.87 9.57 -1.87
CA ASP A 221 16.74 8.19 -2.37
C ASP A 221 17.03 7.10 -1.32
N GLN A 222 17.48 7.51 -0.13
CA GLN A 222 17.76 6.66 1.03
C GLN A 222 16.64 6.68 2.06
N ASN A 223 15.56 7.43 1.81
CA ASN A 223 14.41 7.46 2.70
C ASN A 223 13.53 6.22 2.51
N HIS A 224 13.44 5.40 3.55
CA HIS A 224 12.62 4.18 3.52
C HIS A 224 11.12 4.48 3.41
N ILE A 225 10.64 5.60 3.97
CA ILE A 225 9.23 6.01 3.90
C ILE A 225 8.86 6.38 2.46
N ILE A 226 9.68 7.20 1.79
CA ILE A 226 9.47 7.58 0.38
C ILE A 226 9.44 6.34 -0.50
N THR A 227 10.39 5.43 -0.26
CA THR A 227 10.51 4.17 -0.99
C THR A 227 9.26 3.28 -0.79
N MET A 228 8.73 3.19 0.44
CA MET A 228 7.47 2.48 0.72
C MET A 228 6.29 3.11 -0.02
N VAL A 229 6.20 4.45 -0.04
CA VAL A 229 5.11 5.17 -0.74
C VAL A 229 5.13 4.88 -2.24
N LEU A 230 6.31 4.83 -2.87
CA LEU A 230 6.43 4.39 -4.26
C LEU A 230 5.93 2.96 -4.46
N GLY A 231 6.32 2.03 -3.58
CA GLY A 231 5.82 0.66 -3.62
C GLY A 231 4.29 0.61 -3.56
N ARG A 232 3.69 1.41 -2.67
CA ARG A 232 2.23 1.55 -2.55
C ARG A 232 1.59 2.08 -3.83
N ILE A 233 2.17 3.10 -4.47
CA ILE A 233 1.66 3.65 -5.73
C ILE A 233 1.67 2.58 -6.83
N PHE A 234 2.79 1.87 -7.00
CA PHE A 234 2.90 0.82 -8.00
C PHE A 234 1.99 -0.37 -7.72
N LEU A 235 1.72 -0.67 -6.45
CA LEU A 235 0.79 -1.73 -6.07
C LEU A 235 -0.62 -1.44 -6.58
N TYR A 236 -1.11 -0.23 -6.33
CA TYR A 236 -2.45 0.20 -6.76
C TYR A 236 -2.53 0.50 -8.27
N ASP A 237 -1.41 0.71 -8.92
CA ASP A 237 -1.30 0.75 -10.38
C ASP A 237 -1.41 -0.66 -11.02
N GLY A 238 -1.25 -1.72 -10.22
CA GLY A 238 -1.18 -3.11 -10.70
C GLY A 238 0.22 -3.53 -11.17
N SER A 239 1.21 -2.66 -10.99
CA SER A 239 2.63 -2.90 -11.26
C SER A 239 3.28 -3.70 -10.10
N TYR A 240 2.77 -4.91 -9.87
CA TYR A 240 3.05 -5.72 -8.69
C TYR A 240 4.54 -6.03 -8.45
N ASP A 241 5.29 -6.32 -9.50
CA ASP A 241 6.73 -6.63 -9.38
C ASP A 241 7.54 -5.39 -8.99
N THR A 242 7.17 -4.22 -9.53
CA THR A 242 7.77 -2.93 -9.16
C THR A 242 7.41 -2.56 -7.73
N ALA A 243 6.16 -2.80 -7.32
CA ALA A 243 5.71 -2.59 -5.95
C ALA A 243 6.55 -3.41 -4.95
N GLU A 244 6.71 -4.71 -5.23
CA GLU A 244 7.53 -5.62 -4.43
C GLU A 244 8.97 -5.12 -4.30
N TYR A 245 9.60 -4.71 -5.42
CA TYR A 245 10.95 -4.15 -5.41
C TYR A 245 11.08 -2.98 -4.43
N TYR A 246 10.16 -2.01 -4.49
CA TYR A 246 10.20 -0.84 -3.61
C TYR A 246 9.91 -1.19 -2.14
N PHE A 247 8.99 -2.12 -1.86
CA PHE A 247 8.79 -2.59 -0.49
C PHE A 247 10.05 -3.27 0.07
N ARG A 248 10.71 -4.12 -0.72
CA ARG A 248 11.96 -4.77 -0.31
C ARG A 248 13.11 -3.78 -0.14
N LYS A 249 13.20 -2.75 -0.99
CA LYS A 249 14.17 -1.65 -0.83
C LYS A 249 13.89 -0.85 0.44
N SER A 250 12.62 -0.56 0.75
CA SER A 250 12.23 0.15 1.97
C SER A 250 12.64 -0.62 3.23
N LEU A 251 12.35 -1.92 3.28
CA LEU A 251 12.74 -2.79 4.40
C LEU A 251 14.27 -2.92 4.56
N LEU A 252 15.03 -2.86 3.46
CA LEU A 252 16.49 -2.84 3.50
C LEU A 252 17.02 -1.54 4.12
N LEU A 253 16.45 -0.40 3.73
CA LEU A 253 16.83 0.93 4.23
C LEU A 253 16.51 1.09 5.73
N ASN A 254 15.42 0.48 6.20
CA ASN A 254 15.08 0.44 7.62
C ASN A 254 14.23 -0.79 7.96
N SER A 255 14.86 -1.81 8.53
CA SER A 255 14.21 -3.10 8.83
C SER A 255 13.45 -3.12 10.16
N ASN A 256 13.66 -2.11 11.02
CA ASN A 256 13.12 -2.09 12.38
C ASN A 256 12.13 -0.94 12.64
N ASP A 257 11.72 -0.18 11.64
CA ASP A 257 10.73 0.88 11.84
C ASP A 257 9.29 0.30 11.90
N PRO A 258 8.65 0.29 13.08
CA PRO A 258 7.31 -0.27 13.24
C PRO A 258 6.25 0.46 12.40
N ASP A 259 6.45 1.75 12.10
CA ASP A 259 5.47 2.54 11.36
C ASP A 259 5.50 2.21 9.85
N THR A 260 6.60 1.62 9.32
CA THR A 260 6.67 1.08 7.95
C THR A 260 6.45 -0.43 7.83
N LEU A 261 6.84 -1.21 8.85
CA LEU A 261 6.70 -2.67 8.83
C LEU A 261 5.24 -3.10 8.65
N LEU A 262 4.33 -2.43 9.36
CA LEU A 262 2.92 -2.79 9.40
C LEU A 262 2.17 -2.49 8.08
N PRO A 263 2.29 -1.29 7.47
CA PRO A 263 1.77 -1.07 6.12
C PRO A 263 2.39 -2.01 5.07
N ILE A 264 3.71 -2.25 5.13
CA ILE A 264 4.36 -3.17 4.17
C ILE A 264 3.82 -4.59 4.34
N ALA A 265 3.59 -5.07 5.55
CA ALA A 265 2.95 -6.37 5.78
C ALA A 265 1.61 -6.48 5.05
N LEU A 266 0.75 -5.47 5.16
CA LEU A 266 -0.51 -5.39 4.42
C LEU A 266 -0.30 -5.47 2.90
N TYR A 267 0.65 -4.72 2.36
CA TYR A 267 0.92 -4.70 0.92
C TYR A 267 1.49 -6.02 0.39
N ILE A 268 2.33 -6.69 1.19
CA ILE A 268 2.88 -8.01 0.88
C ILE A 268 1.77 -9.08 0.83
N VAL A 269 0.69 -8.93 1.63
CA VAL A 269 -0.52 -9.76 1.46
C VAL A 269 -1.16 -9.56 0.09
N TYR A 270 -1.35 -8.32 -0.36
CA TYR A 270 -1.92 -8.06 -1.69
C TYR A 270 -1.07 -8.65 -2.82
N LEU A 271 0.24 -8.77 -2.63
CA LEU A 271 1.15 -9.44 -3.57
C LEU A 271 1.04 -10.98 -3.56
N GLY A 272 0.24 -11.56 -2.65
CA GLY A 272 0.06 -13.01 -2.50
C GLY A 272 1.12 -13.68 -1.61
N LEU A 273 1.88 -12.90 -0.85
CA LEU A 273 2.99 -13.37 -0.01
C LEU A 273 2.61 -13.43 1.48
N GLY A 274 1.44 -14.00 1.78
CA GLY A 274 0.82 -13.94 3.12
C GLY A 274 1.70 -14.45 4.28
N LYS A 275 2.52 -15.48 4.06
CA LYS A 275 3.43 -16.00 5.12
C LYS A 275 4.54 -15.01 5.48
N GLU A 276 5.05 -14.28 4.50
CA GLU A 276 6.05 -13.23 4.71
C GLU A 276 5.40 -12.03 5.42
N ALA A 277 4.20 -11.65 4.98
CA ALA A 277 3.41 -10.61 5.64
C ALA A 277 3.17 -10.90 7.12
N LEU A 278 2.90 -12.17 7.49
CA LEU A 278 2.71 -12.56 8.89
C LEU A 278 3.97 -12.31 9.73
N LYS A 279 5.16 -12.65 9.21
CA LYS A 279 6.43 -12.38 9.92
C LYS A 279 6.63 -10.88 10.16
N LEU A 280 6.40 -10.07 9.13
CA LEU A 280 6.51 -8.60 9.23
C LEU A 280 5.50 -8.02 10.22
N PHE A 281 4.27 -8.55 10.22
CA PHE A 281 3.23 -8.18 11.16
C PHE A 281 3.60 -8.52 12.62
N GLU A 282 4.04 -9.75 12.88
CA GLU A 282 4.50 -10.20 14.19
C GLU A 282 5.66 -9.33 14.68
N ARG A 283 6.62 -9.02 13.81
CA ARG A 283 7.72 -8.12 14.13
C ARG A 283 7.24 -6.71 14.50
N SER A 284 6.27 -6.16 13.77
CA SER A 284 5.65 -4.88 14.11
C SER A 284 4.95 -4.93 15.47
N LEU A 285 4.24 -6.03 15.81
CA LEU A 285 3.60 -6.18 17.12
C LEU A 285 4.62 -6.20 18.25
N GLU A 286 5.75 -6.87 18.05
CA GLU A 286 6.85 -6.89 19.03
C GLU A 286 7.41 -5.49 19.30
N LEU A 287 7.66 -4.71 18.23
CA LEU A 287 8.30 -3.39 18.32
C LEU A 287 7.32 -2.27 18.70
N ASN A 288 6.01 -2.45 18.49
CA ASN A 288 5.00 -1.47 18.84
C ASN A 288 3.80 -2.14 19.55
N PRO A 289 3.96 -2.58 20.81
CA PRO A 289 2.95 -3.36 21.51
C PRO A 289 1.64 -2.59 21.84
N PHE A 290 1.57 -1.29 21.57
CA PHE A 290 0.45 -0.42 22.00
C PHE A 290 -0.36 0.20 20.85
N ASN A 291 -0.06 -0.10 19.59
CA ASN A 291 -0.87 0.35 18.44
C ASN A 291 -2.00 -0.63 18.09
N ALA A 292 -2.81 -0.97 19.10
CA ALA A 292 -3.74 -2.09 19.05
C ALA A 292 -4.72 -1.99 17.86
N ASN A 293 -5.31 -0.82 17.59
CA ASN A 293 -6.45 -0.74 16.66
C ASN A 293 -6.06 -1.01 15.20
N TYR A 294 -4.99 -0.35 14.73
CA TYR A 294 -4.54 -0.50 13.35
C TYR A 294 -3.89 -1.88 13.13
N GLN A 295 -3.16 -2.38 14.15
CA GLN A 295 -2.59 -3.72 14.16
C GLN A 295 -3.64 -4.82 14.15
N LEU A 296 -4.69 -4.70 14.95
CA LEU A 296 -5.76 -5.69 15.04
C LEU A 296 -6.42 -5.90 13.68
N ARG A 297 -6.72 -4.81 12.96
CA ARG A 297 -7.32 -4.88 11.63
C ARG A 297 -6.39 -5.57 10.61
N ILE A 298 -5.12 -5.16 10.54
CA ILE A 298 -4.17 -5.72 9.57
C ILE A 298 -3.88 -7.20 9.89
N GLY A 299 -3.71 -7.56 11.16
CA GLY A 299 -3.56 -8.95 11.57
C GLY A 299 -4.77 -9.80 11.17
N GLY A 300 -5.99 -9.27 11.39
CA GLY A 300 -7.23 -9.90 10.96
C GLY A 300 -7.27 -10.20 9.46
N PHE A 301 -6.87 -9.23 8.65
CA PHE A 301 -6.80 -9.38 7.19
C PHE A 301 -5.71 -10.37 6.76
N ILE A 302 -4.52 -10.33 7.38
CA ILE A 302 -3.44 -11.30 7.11
C ILE A 302 -3.91 -12.73 7.42
N TYR A 303 -4.50 -12.96 8.59
CA TYR A 303 -5.02 -14.28 8.95
C TYR A 303 -6.15 -14.73 8.02
N PHE A 304 -7.01 -13.81 7.58
CA PHE A 304 -8.06 -14.12 6.60
C PHE A 304 -7.50 -14.61 5.27
N GLU A 305 -6.52 -13.91 4.70
CA GLU A 305 -5.89 -14.31 3.43
C GLU A 305 -4.98 -15.54 3.57
N LEU A 306 -4.57 -15.90 4.79
CA LEU A 306 -3.93 -17.19 5.10
C LEU A 306 -4.93 -18.33 5.29
N GLY A 307 -6.24 -18.06 5.28
CA GLY A 307 -7.30 -19.04 5.57
C GLY A 307 -7.43 -19.41 7.04
N GLU A 308 -6.76 -18.68 7.95
CA GLU A 308 -6.83 -18.88 9.40
C GLU A 308 -8.02 -18.10 10.00
N TYR A 309 -9.23 -18.45 9.57
CA TYR A 309 -10.45 -17.69 9.84
C TYR A 309 -10.78 -17.54 11.33
N GLU A 310 -10.49 -18.55 12.16
CA GLU A 310 -10.67 -18.49 13.61
C GLU A 310 -9.76 -17.46 14.28
N LYS A 311 -8.52 -17.29 13.78
CA LYS A 311 -7.64 -16.23 14.27
C LYS A 311 -8.07 -14.88 13.72
N ALA A 312 -8.44 -14.81 12.45
CA ALA A 312 -8.93 -13.59 11.81
C ALA A 312 -10.10 -12.97 12.59
N VAL A 313 -11.06 -13.80 13.02
CA VAL A 313 -12.23 -13.32 13.77
C VAL A 313 -11.85 -12.72 15.13
N ALA A 314 -10.84 -13.27 15.82
CA ALA A 314 -10.41 -12.77 17.13
C ALA A 314 -9.79 -11.36 17.01
N PHE A 315 -9.05 -11.13 15.94
CA PHE A 315 -8.41 -9.86 15.61
C PHE A 315 -9.42 -8.80 15.16
N ILE A 316 -10.44 -9.17 14.37
CA ILE A 316 -11.40 -8.18 13.83
C ILE A 316 -12.56 -7.90 14.81
N LYS A 317 -12.87 -8.81 15.74
CA LYS A 317 -13.93 -8.62 16.76
C LYS A 317 -13.57 -7.62 17.84
N HIS A 318 -12.29 -7.38 18.11
CA HIS A 318 -11.87 -6.39 19.08
C HIS A 318 -12.11 -4.99 18.50
N LYS A 319 -13.37 -4.52 18.59
CA LYS A 319 -13.74 -3.12 18.36
C LYS A 319 -13.51 -2.37 19.68
N PRO A 320 -12.46 -1.54 19.80
CA PRO A 320 -12.35 -0.64 20.94
C PRO A 320 -13.48 0.39 20.87
N ASN A 321 -13.95 0.83 22.03
CA ASN A 321 -14.95 1.90 22.11
C ASN A 321 -14.41 3.15 21.39
N GLY A 322 -15.16 3.67 20.41
CA GLY A 322 -14.89 4.96 19.76
C GLY A 322 -14.11 4.94 18.45
N THR A 323 -13.89 3.79 17.80
CA THR A 323 -13.23 3.76 16.48
C THR A 323 -14.14 4.25 15.34
N GLU A 324 -13.55 5.04 14.46
CA GLU A 324 -14.08 5.43 13.16
C GLU A 324 -14.53 4.19 12.35
N LYS A 325 -15.76 4.18 11.83
CA LYS A 325 -16.25 3.08 11.00
C LYS A 325 -15.44 3.05 9.69
N ILE A 326 -14.74 1.95 9.42
CA ILE A 326 -14.08 1.72 8.14
C ILE A 326 -15.01 0.87 7.28
N ALA A 327 -15.24 1.30 6.03
CA ALA A 327 -16.32 0.80 5.22
C ALA A 327 -16.24 -0.70 4.92
N ASP A 328 -15.06 -1.30 4.77
CA ASP A 328 -14.89 -2.70 4.36
C ASP A 328 -14.75 -3.72 5.51
N THR A 329 -14.55 -3.28 6.74
CA THR A 329 -14.21 -4.18 7.86
C THR A 329 -15.32 -5.19 8.17
N ASP A 330 -16.57 -4.75 8.12
CA ASP A 330 -17.72 -5.63 8.35
C ASP A 330 -17.94 -6.61 7.17
N ALA A 331 -17.48 -6.29 5.95
CA ALA A 331 -17.53 -7.23 4.83
C ALA A 331 -16.53 -8.39 5.02
N TYR A 332 -15.31 -8.10 5.49
CA TYR A 332 -14.35 -9.12 5.87
C TYR A 332 -14.87 -9.98 7.04
N CYS A 333 -15.56 -9.39 8.02
CA CYS A 333 -16.23 -10.18 9.06
C CYS A 333 -17.25 -11.15 8.47
N ALA A 334 -18.10 -10.67 7.56
CA ALA A 334 -19.09 -11.50 6.91
C ALA A 334 -18.44 -12.65 6.13
N ALA A 335 -17.34 -12.38 5.41
CA ALA A 335 -16.57 -13.39 4.70
C ALA A 335 -15.94 -14.44 5.64
N ILE A 336 -15.40 -14.02 6.79
CA ILE A 336 -14.87 -14.93 7.81
C ILE A 336 -15.97 -15.87 8.30
N TYR A 337 -17.14 -15.34 8.66
CA TYR A 337 -18.24 -16.18 9.13
C TYR A 337 -18.83 -17.08 8.05
N TYR A 338 -18.79 -16.66 6.78
CA TYR A 338 -19.11 -17.51 5.65
C TYR A 338 -18.20 -18.74 5.62
N HIS A 339 -16.89 -18.54 5.69
CA HIS A 339 -15.91 -19.64 5.69
C HIS A 339 -15.98 -20.51 6.95
N LEU A 340 -16.40 -19.95 8.08
CA LEU A 340 -16.68 -20.69 9.32
C LEU A 340 -18.06 -21.38 9.35
N GLY A 341 -18.89 -21.21 8.31
CA GLY A 341 -20.25 -21.77 8.25
C GLY A 341 -21.26 -21.14 9.21
N GLN A 342 -20.96 -19.98 9.78
CA GLN A 342 -21.82 -19.25 10.74
C GLN A 342 -22.69 -18.22 10.01
N TYR A 343 -23.65 -18.70 9.22
CA TYR A 343 -24.41 -17.89 8.27
C TYR A 343 -25.25 -16.76 8.90
N GLU A 344 -25.75 -16.93 10.13
CA GLU A 344 -26.51 -15.88 10.83
C GLU A 344 -25.63 -14.66 11.16
N LEU A 345 -24.41 -14.92 11.65
CA LEU A 345 -23.43 -13.89 11.91
C LEU A 345 -22.93 -13.27 10.61
N MET A 346 -22.67 -14.07 9.58
CA MET A 346 -22.33 -13.57 8.25
C MET A 346 -23.36 -12.55 7.75
N GLN A 347 -24.67 -12.86 7.83
CA GLN A 347 -25.72 -11.94 7.41
C GLN A 347 -25.76 -10.66 8.25
N THR A 348 -25.57 -10.78 9.56
CA THR A 348 -25.52 -9.64 10.47
C THR A 348 -24.41 -8.66 10.07
N TYR A 349 -23.20 -9.16 9.84
CA TYR A 349 -22.08 -8.32 9.45
C TYR A 349 -22.21 -7.82 8.01
N TRP A 350 -22.78 -8.59 7.09
CA TRP A 350 -23.06 -8.11 5.73
C TRP A 350 -24.05 -6.94 5.73
N ASN A 351 -25.11 -7.00 6.55
CA ASN A 351 -26.05 -5.88 6.69
C ASN A 351 -25.38 -4.65 7.33
N SER A 352 -24.50 -4.86 8.32
CA SER A 352 -23.69 -3.79 8.92
C SER A 352 -22.75 -3.13 7.90
N TYR A 353 -22.16 -3.94 7.01
CA TYR A 353 -21.37 -3.46 5.89
C TYR A 353 -22.21 -2.56 4.97
N LEU A 354 -23.37 -3.01 4.53
CA LEU A 354 -24.24 -2.23 3.62
C LEU A 354 -24.71 -0.91 4.25
N ASP A 355 -25.00 -0.89 5.55
CA ASP A 355 -25.35 0.34 6.29
C ASP A 355 -24.16 1.32 6.35
N THR A 356 -22.98 0.79 6.61
CA THR A 356 -21.74 1.58 6.62
C THR A 356 -21.40 2.11 5.23
N TYR A 357 -21.53 1.28 4.19
CA TYR A 357 -21.39 1.68 2.79
C TYR A 357 -22.37 2.79 2.42
N ARG A 358 -23.66 2.66 2.81
CA ARG A 358 -24.67 3.71 2.60
C ARG A 358 -24.23 5.04 3.17
N THR A 359 -23.72 5.01 4.40
CA THR A 359 -23.38 6.22 5.16
C THR A 359 -22.12 6.88 4.62
N LEU A 360 -21.05 6.10 4.44
CA LEU A 360 -19.71 6.62 4.15
C LEU A 360 -19.45 6.77 2.65
N ILE A 361 -19.94 5.83 1.84
CA ILE A 361 -19.63 5.78 0.39
C ILE A 361 -20.79 6.36 -0.42
N ALA A 362 -22.02 5.88 -0.21
CA ALA A 362 -23.18 6.38 -0.93
C ALA A 362 -23.68 7.75 -0.42
N LYS A 363 -23.13 8.24 0.72
CA LYS A 363 -23.51 9.51 1.37
C LYS A 363 -25.02 9.64 1.59
N GLY A 364 -25.66 8.56 2.03
CA GLY A 364 -27.09 8.47 2.32
C GLY A 364 -27.99 8.27 1.11
N LYS A 365 -27.44 8.16 -0.12
CA LYS A 365 -28.23 7.86 -1.32
C LYS A 365 -28.55 6.38 -1.42
N ASP A 366 -29.65 6.06 -2.10
CA ASP A 366 -29.92 4.69 -2.53
C ASP A 366 -28.83 4.21 -3.50
N PHE A 367 -28.46 2.95 -3.39
CA PHE A 367 -27.42 2.30 -4.19
C PHE A 367 -27.83 0.85 -4.47
N ASP A 368 -27.37 0.30 -5.58
CA ASP A 368 -27.50 -1.13 -5.86
C ASP A 368 -26.51 -1.91 -4.97
N PRO A 369 -26.93 -2.94 -4.20
CA PRO A 369 -26.01 -3.79 -3.45
C PRO A 369 -24.85 -4.36 -4.30
N GLN A 370 -25.03 -4.52 -5.61
CA GLN A 370 -23.95 -4.91 -6.52
C GLN A 370 -22.84 -3.84 -6.61
N GLU A 371 -23.16 -2.55 -6.49
CA GLU A 371 -22.14 -1.49 -6.40
C GLU A 371 -21.27 -1.65 -5.16
N ALA A 372 -21.86 -2.07 -4.03
CA ALA A 372 -21.11 -2.31 -2.80
C ALA A 372 -20.22 -3.56 -2.89
N ILE A 373 -20.61 -4.58 -3.66
CA ILE A 373 -19.77 -5.75 -3.98
C ILE A 373 -18.61 -5.34 -4.88
N ASP A 374 -18.91 -4.63 -5.97
CA ASP A 374 -17.93 -4.13 -6.93
C ASP A 374 -16.90 -3.20 -6.28
N TRP A 375 -17.34 -2.38 -5.34
CA TRP A 375 -16.48 -1.46 -4.61
C TRP A 375 -15.42 -2.21 -3.79
N ILE A 376 -15.81 -3.22 -3.01
CA ILE A 376 -14.87 -4.06 -2.26
C ILE A 376 -13.87 -4.74 -3.19
N PHE A 377 -14.35 -5.27 -4.32
CA PHE A 377 -13.51 -5.99 -5.28
C PHE A 377 -12.45 -5.08 -5.92
N LYS A 378 -12.80 -3.81 -6.17
CA LYS A 378 -11.91 -2.82 -6.82
C LYS A 378 -10.99 -2.10 -5.84
N LEU A 379 -11.36 -2.03 -4.55
CA LEU A 379 -10.59 -1.31 -3.53
C LEU A 379 -9.23 -1.95 -3.24
N ASN A 380 -9.18 -3.28 -3.23
CA ASN A 380 -8.02 -4.03 -2.76
C ASN A 380 -7.24 -4.63 -3.94
N PRO A 381 -6.00 -4.19 -4.21
CA PRO A 381 -5.26 -4.53 -5.42
C PRO A 381 -4.57 -5.90 -5.31
N HIS A 382 -5.34 -6.97 -5.10
CA HIS A 382 -4.76 -8.31 -5.00
C HIS A 382 -4.16 -8.78 -6.33
N ARG A 383 -2.89 -9.22 -6.29
CA ARG A 383 -2.20 -9.89 -7.41
C ARG A 383 -2.81 -11.26 -7.73
N GLN A 384 -3.29 -11.94 -6.70
CA GLN A 384 -3.89 -13.27 -6.78
C GLN A 384 -5.35 -13.23 -6.31
N VAL A 385 -6.10 -14.30 -6.56
CA VAL A 385 -7.47 -14.45 -6.09
C VAL A 385 -7.49 -14.39 -4.56
N SER A 386 -8.23 -13.43 -4.00
CA SER A 386 -8.46 -13.31 -2.55
C SER A 386 -9.49 -14.33 -2.07
N HIS A 387 -9.36 -14.76 -0.82
CA HIS A 387 -10.35 -15.58 -0.13
C HIS A 387 -11.73 -14.89 0.00
N LEU A 388 -11.78 -13.58 -0.26
CA LEU A 388 -13.00 -12.78 -0.30
C LEU A 388 -13.87 -13.11 -1.53
N GLU A 389 -13.26 -13.56 -2.63
CA GLU A 389 -13.99 -13.80 -3.88
C GLU A 389 -15.07 -14.88 -3.74
N ASP A 390 -14.82 -15.94 -2.99
CA ASP A 390 -15.78 -17.03 -2.80
C ASP A 390 -17.03 -16.55 -2.06
N PHE A 391 -16.81 -15.73 -1.02
CA PHE A 391 -17.89 -15.07 -0.29
C PHE A 391 -18.67 -14.10 -1.19
N LEU A 392 -18.00 -13.25 -1.95
CA LEU A 392 -18.67 -12.30 -2.84
C LEU A 392 -19.45 -13.01 -3.95
N LYS A 393 -18.95 -14.12 -4.49
CA LYS A 393 -19.67 -15.00 -5.43
C LYS A 393 -20.90 -15.64 -4.78
N TYR A 394 -20.83 -16.00 -3.51
CA TYR A 394 -21.96 -16.53 -2.76
C TYR A 394 -23.06 -15.47 -2.54
N ILE A 395 -22.65 -14.25 -2.19
CA ILE A 395 -23.55 -13.11 -1.98
C ILE A 395 -24.20 -12.65 -3.28
N SER A 396 -23.44 -12.52 -4.38
CA SER A 396 -23.94 -12.01 -5.67
C SER A 396 -24.95 -12.95 -6.35
N LYS A 397 -24.92 -14.25 -6.04
CA LYS A 397 -25.90 -15.23 -6.54
C LYS A 397 -27.29 -15.12 -5.90
N GLY A 398 -27.52 -14.15 -5.02
CA GLY A 398 -28.85 -13.90 -4.45
C GLY A 398 -29.31 -14.95 -3.45
N SER A 399 -28.39 -15.59 -2.70
CA SER A 399 -28.70 -16.58 -1.66
C SER A 399 -29.38 -15.99 -0.40
N PHE A 400 -30.16 -14.92 -0.58
CA PHE A 400 -31.05 -14.34 0.41
C PHE A 400 -32.49 -14.71 0.06
N GLN A 401 -32.83 -15.98 0.30
CA GLN A 401 -34.12 -16.49 0.79
C GLN A 401 -34.23 -17.99 0.49
N HIS A 402 -34.29 -18.79 1.57
CA HIS A 402 -34.62 -20.22 1.63
C HIS A 402 -33.74 -21.23 0.86
N ALA A 403 -33.10 -22.13 1.60
CA ALA A 403 -32.95 -23.51 1.11
C ALA A 403 -34.36 -24.10 0.90
N PRO A 404 -34.67 -24.69 -0.27
CA PRO A 404 -34.34 -26.11 -0.48
C PRO A 404 -33.95 -26.49 -1.94
N ILE A 405 -33.46 -27.72 -2.07
CA ILE A 405 -33.03 -28.40 -3.30
C ILE A 405 -34.24 -28.71 -4.24
N LYS A 406 -34.17 -28.40 -5.56
CA LYS A 406 -34.12 -29.33 -6.73
C LYS A 406 -34.66 -28.76 -8.08
N LYS A 407 -33.95 -29.18 -9.16
CA LYS A 407 -34.28 -29.36 -10.60
C LYS A 407 -34.39 -28.15 -11.56
N MET A 408 -33.46 -28.15 -12.52
CA MET A 408 -33.52 -27.45 -13.83
C MET A 408 -34.73 -27.89 -14.67
N PRO A 409 -35.20 -27.00 -15.56
CA PRO A 409 -35.65 -27.41 -16.88
C PRO A 409 -34.85 -26.73 -18.01
N ALA A 410 -34.80 -27.44 -19.13
CA ALA A 410 -34.03 -27.15 -20.33
C ALA A 410 -34.51 -25.89 -21.10
N LYS A 411 -33.61 -25.26 -21.85
CA LYS A 411 -33.95 -24.28 -22.90
C LYS A 411 -33.65 -24.86 -24.28
N GLU A 412 -34.64 -24.76 -25.16
CA GLU A 412 -34.58 -25.06 -26.59
C GLU A 412 -33.83 -23.99 -27.39
N LYS A 413 -33.27 -24.42 -28.53
CA LYS A 413 -32.50 -23.63 -29.50
C LYS A 413 -33.40 -22.79 -30.41
N GLY A 414 -33.02 -21.53 -30.64
CA GLY A 414 -33.35 -20.77 -31.83
C GLY A 414 -32.08 -20.16 -32.43
N LEU A 415 -31.59 -20.69 -33.55
CA LEU A 415 -30.48 -20.10 -34.29
C LEU A 415 -30.94 -18.82 -34.99
N THR A 416 -30.51 -17.66 -34.50
CA THR A 416 -30.27 -16.49 -35.35
C THR A 416 -28.77 -16.23 -35.36
N ALA A 417 -28.21 -15.96 -36.54
CA ALA A 417 -26.78 -15.69 -36.67
C ALA A 417 -26.40 -14.43 -35.88
N ASN A 418 -25.23 -14.46 -35.22
CA ASN A 418 -24.72 -13.31 -34.49
C ASN A 418 -24.26 -12.24 -35.49
N CYS A 419 -24.64 -10.98 -35.31
CA CYS A 419 -24.19 -9.88 -36.16
C CYS A 419 -23.59 -8.74 -35.35
N PHE A 420 -22.62 -8.05 -35.94
CA PHE A 420 -22.00 -6.85 -35.40
C PHE A 420 -21.64 -5.93 -36.57
N VAL A 421 -22.60 -5.12 -37.01
CA VAL A 421 -22.55 -4.38 -38.28
C VAL A 421 -22.90 -2.91 -38.10
N LYS A 422 -22.29 -2.04 -38.92
CA LYS A 422 -22.66 -0.62 -38.97
C LYS A 422 -23.53 -0.36 -40.21
N GLU A 423 -24.80 -0.01 -40.00
CA GLU A 423 -25.74 0.30 -41.09
C GLU A 423 -26.42 1.66 -40.86
N GLY A 424 -26.40 2.54 -41.87
CA GLY A 424 -27.11 3.82 -41.81
C GLY A 424 -26.63 4.78 -40.71
N GLY A 425 -25.38 4.66 -40.26
CA GLY A 425 -24.80 5.49 -39.20
C GLY A 425 -25.07 4.99 -37.77
N VAL A 426 -25.73 3.84 -37.62
CA VAL A 426 -26.05 3.21 -36.33
C VAL A 426 -25.43 1.82 -36.27
N TRP A 427 -24.95 1.41 -35.10
CA TRP A 427 -24.43 0.05 -34.89
C TRP A 427 -25.58 -0.89 -34.55
N LYS A 428 -25.66 -2.01 -35.28
CA LYS A 428 -26.63 -3.08 -35.03
C LYS A 428 -25.88 -4.33 -34.58
N PHE A 429 -26.33 -4.93 -33.50
CA PHE A 429 -25.80 -6.21 -33.05
C PHE A 429 -26.90 -7.18 -32.64
N SER A 430 -26.72 -8.45 -33.06
CA SER A 430 -27.56 -9.57 -32.65
C SER A 430 -26.73 -10.64 -31.96
N PHE A 431 -27.26 -11.16 -30.86
CA PHE A 431 -26.69 -12.30 -30.16
C PHE A 431 -27.81 -13.12 -29.51
N ASP A 432 -27.83 -14.44 -29.77
CA ASP A 432 -28.81 -15.37 -29.19
C ASP A 432 -30.29 -14.92 -29.36
N GLY A 433 -30.70 -14.60 -30.59
CA GLY A 433 -32.10 -14.23 -30.90
C GLY A 433 -32.46 -12.76 -30.71
N SER A 434 -31.65 -11.97 -30.00
CA SER A 434 -31.99 -10.58 -29.63
C SER A 434 -31.21 -9.57 -30.46
N LEU A 435 -31.89 -8.55 -31.01
CA LEU A 435 -31.31 -7.50 -31.87
C LEU A 435 -31.39 -6.13 -31.19
N ILE A 436 -30.28 -5.39 -31.18
CA ILE A 436 -30.20 -4.03 -30.61
C ILE A 436 -29.52 -3.08 -31.57
N GLN A 437 -29.92 -1.80 -31.51
CA GLN A 437 -29.32 -0.71 -32.26
C GLN A 437 -28.84 0.38 -31.29
N THR A 438 -27.65 0.92 -31.51
CA THR A 438 -27.07 1.95 -30.62
C THR A 438 -26.21 2.97 -31.40
N PRO A 439 -26.12 4.22 -30.92
CA PRO A 439 -25.20 5.21 -31.48
C PRO A 439 -23.73 4.76 -31.41
N GLU A 440 -22.91 5.34 -32.27
CA GLU A 440 -21.49 5.01 -32.39
C GLU A 440 -20.68 5.26 -31.11
N VAL A 441 -19.81 4.31 -30.77
CA VAL A 441 -18.80 4.43 -29.71
C VAL A 441 -17.46 4.00 -30.31
N LYS A 442 -16.38 4.73 -29.95
CA LYS A 442 -15.02 4.49 -30.50
C LYS A 442 -14.56 3.02 -30.39
N GLY A 443 -14.90 2.33 -29.31
CA GLY A 443 -14.50 0.94 -29.09
C GLY A 443 -15.23 -0.09 -29.96
N PHE A 444 -16.29 0.27 -30.69
CA PHE A 444 -17.00 -0.68 -31.57
C PHE A 444 -16.17 -1.08 -32.79
N TYR A 445 -15.30 -0.22 -33.31
CA TYR A 445 -14.38 -0.61 -34.38
C TYR A 445 -13.31 -1.60 -33.91
N ASP A 446 -12.84 -1.45 -32.66
CA ASP A 446 -11.88 -2.39 -32.07
C ASP A 446 -12.54 -3.77 -31.86
N LEU A 447 -13.78 -3.79 -31.37
CA LEU A 447 -14.59 -5.01 -31.25
C LEU A 447 -14.86 -5.65 -32.61
N GLN A 448 -15.26 -4.87 -33.62
CA GLN A 448 -15.49 -5.37 -34.97
C GLN A 448 -14.24 -6.05 -35.54
N LYS A 449 -13.06 -5.42 -35.45
CA LYS A 449 -11.79 -6.01 -35.90
C LYS A 449 -11.48 -7.34 -35.20
N LEU A 450 -11.69 -7.40 -33.88
CA LEU A 450 -11.45 -8.62 -33.10
C LEU A 450 -12.44 -9.73 -33.45
N LEU A 451 -13.72 -9.40 -33.69
CA LEU A 451 -14.76 -10.35 -34.06
C LEU A 451 -14.64 -10.87 -35.50
N MET A 452 -14.09 -10.06 -36.42
CA MET A 452 -13.81 -10.43 -37.81
C MET A 452 -12.77 -11.55 -37.93
N GLN A 453 -11.80 -11.60 -37.01
CA GLN A 453 -10.70 -12.57 -37.05
C GLN A 453 -10.57 -13.30 -35.70
N PRO A 454 -11.53 -14.19 -35.36
CA PRO A 454 -11.46 -14.96 -34.11
C PRO A 454 -10.16 -15.76 -34.02
N GLY A 455 -9.52 -15.72 -32.85
CA GLY A 455 -8.25 -16.39 -32.59
C GLY A 455 -7.00 -15.60 -33.01
N GLN A 456 -7.13 -14.59 -33.87
CA GLN A 456 -6.02 -13.73 -34.25
C GLN A 456 -5.63 -12.78 -33.12
N VAL A 457 -4.32 -12.55 -32.99
CA VAL A 457 -3.72 -11.67 -31.99
C VAL A 457 -3.33 -10.36 -32.68
N PHE A 458 -3.78 -9.24 -32.13
CA PHE A 458 -3.48 -7.90 -32.64
C PHE A 458 -2.64 -7.14 -31.63
N HIS A 459 -1.62 -6.42 -32.07
CA HIS A 459 -0.90 -5.51 -31.19
C HIS A 459 -1.76 -4.25 -30.89
N CYS A 460 -1.67 -3.69 -29.68
CA CYS A 460 -2.50 -2.53 -29.29
C CYS A 460 -2.23 -1.30 -30.17
N ALA A 461 -1.03 -1.14 -30.73
CA ALA A 461 -0.73 -0.09 -31.70
C ALA A 461 -1.50 -0.26 -33.03
N GLU A 462 -1.77 -1.50 -33.46
CA GLU A 462 -2.54 -1.79 -34.69
C GLU A 462 -4.03 -1.45 -34.52
N LEU A 463 -4.56 -1.63 -33.31
CA LEU A 463 -5.92 -1.21 -32.92
C LEU A 463 -6.01 0.32 -32.69
N MET A 464 -4.89 0.99 -32.45
CA MET A 464 -4.77 2.45 -32.43
C MET A 464 -4.55 3.07 -33.81
N GLY A 465 -4.23 2.26 -34.84
CA GLY A 465 -3.90 2.74 -36.18
C GLY A 465 -2.50 3.35 -36.32
N SER A 466 -1.58 3.04 -35.41
CA SER A 466 -0.18 3.53 -35.42
C SER A 466 0.76 2.40 -35.84
N LEU A 467 1.45 2.56 -36.97
CA LEU A 467 2.57 1.71 -37.37
C LEU A 467 3.78 2.02 -36.48
N LEU A 468 4.29 1.04 -35.73
CA LEU A 468 5.57 1.15 -35.03
C LEU A 468 6.50 0.05 -35.55
N GLU A 469 7.64 0.47 -36.11
CA GLU A 469 8.73 -0.39 -36.56
C GLU A 469 9.39 -1.10 -35.38
N GLU A 470 9.63 -2.41 -35.52
CA GLU A 470 10.28 -3.27 -34.53
C GLU A 470 11.80 -3.03 -34.47
N LYS A 471 12.34 -2.85 -33.27
CA LYS A 471 13.63 -3.45 -32.86
C LYS A 471 13.57 -3.85 -31.39
N GLY A 472 13.68 -5.16 -31.16
CA GLY A 472 13.60 -5.76 -29.83
C GLY A 472 14.90 -5.71 -29.03
N GLU A 473 14.76 -5.66 -27.71
CA GLU A 473 15.76 -6.14 -26.75
C GLU A 473 15.07 -7.07 -25.74
N LYS A 474 15.77 -8.13 -25.37
CA LYS A 474 15.27 -9.33 -24.67
C LYS A 474 14.78 -9.02 -23.25
N MET A 475 13.51 -9.35 -22.97
CA MET A 475 12.99 -9.52 -21.60
C MET A 475 13.49 -10.85 -21.02
N ILE A 476 13.92 -10.85 -19.76
CA ILE A 476 14.27 -12.07 -19.00
C ILE A 476 13.00 -12.93 -18.79
N ASP A 477 13.14 -14.25 -18.88
CA ASP A 477 12.06 -15.24 -18.68
C ASP A 477 11.57 -15.26 -17.21
N GLU A 478 10.27 -15.50 -17.00
CA GLU A 478 9.59 -15.46 -15.69
C GLU A 478 10.20 -16.43 -14.66
N LYS A 479 10.81 -17.51 -15.15
CA LYS A 479 11.53 -18.50 -14.33
C LYS A 479 12.77 -17.93 -13.66
N SER A 480 13.58 -17.16 -14.38
CA SER A 480 14.78 -16.51 -13.82
C SER A 480 14.41 -15.43 -12.80
N ARG A 481 13.27 -14.74 -12.98
CA ARG A 481 12.75 -13.79 -11.98
C ARG A 481 12.39 -14.46 -10.65
N ARG A 482 11.69 -15.61 -10.70
CA ARG A 482 11.35 -16.38 -9.49
C ARG A 482 12.59 -16.90 -8.76
N GLU A 483 13.64 -17.25 -9.51
CA GLU A 483 14.93 -17.64 -8.94
C GLU A 483 15.60 -16.46 -8.21
N TYR A 484 15.60 -15.25 -8.80
CA TYR A 484 16.08 -14.04 -8.11
C TYR A 484 15.26 -13.72 -6.85
N GLN A 485 13.92 -13.78 -6.93
CA GLN A 485 13.05 -13.54 -5.77
C GLN A 485 13.32 -14.56 -4.64
N LYS A 486 13.48 -15.85 -4.97
CA LYS A 486 13.82 -16.88 -4.00
C LYS A 486 15.18 -16.60 -3.36
N LYS A 487 16.18 -16.22 -4.15
CA LYS A 487 17.52 -15.91 -3.67
C LYS A 487 17.54 -14.66 -2.78
N ILE A 488 16.74 -13.64 -3.10
CA ILE A 488 16.54 -12.44 -2.26
C ILE A 488 15.95 -12.84 -0.89
N LEU A 489 14.95 -13.72 -0.86
CA LEU A 489 14.38 -14.23 0.40
C LEU A 489 15.39 -15.07 1.21
N GLU A 490 16.17 -15.91 0.54
CA GLU A 490 17.25 -16.68 1.18
C GLU A 490 18.33 -15.75 1.75
N LEU A 491 18.67 -14.67 1.02
CA LEU A 491 19.60 -13.65 1.49
C LEU A 491 19.02 -12.87 2.66
N GLN A 492 17.73 -12.51 2.67
CA GLN A 492 17.09 -11.90 3.84
C GLN A 492 17.15 -12.80 5.06
N SER A 493 16.82 -14.09 4.90
CA SER A 493 16.91 -15.06 6.00
C SER A 493 18.35 -15.25 6.48
N ALA A 494 19.33 -15.28 5.57
CA ALA A 494 20.74 -15.40 5.91
C ALA A 494 21.29 -14.13 6.57
N ILE A 495 20.83 -12.96 6.15
CA ILE A 495 21.11 -11.66 6.79
C ILE A 495 20.54 -11.69 8.20
N GLU A 496 19.26 -12.05 8.39
CA GLU A 496 18.64 -12.18 9.72
C GLU A 496 19.42 -13.15 10.64
N GLU A 497 19.86 -14.30 10.10
CA GLU A 497 20.67 -15.27 10.84
C GLU A 497 22.08 -14.73 11.19
N ALA A 498 22.76 -14.09 10.24
CA ALA A 498 24.08 -13.49 10.46
C ALA A 498 23.99 -12.29 11.43
N GLU A 499 22.89 -11.54 11.41
CA GLU A 499 22.56 -10.47 12.36
C GLU A 499 22.37 -11.02 13.77
N MET A 500 21.58 -12.07 13.93
CA MET A 500 21.40 -12.73 15.23
C MET A 500 22.71 -13.25 15.82
N GLN A 501 23.66 -13.64 14.98
CA GLN A 501 24.98 -14.13 15.38
C GLN A 501 26.05 -13.03 15.47
N SER A 502 25.75 -11.82 15.00
CA SER A 502 26.67 -10.69 14.92
C SER A 502 27.94 -11.00 14.14
N ASP A 503 27.79 -11.75 13.05
CA ASP A 503 28.85 -12.06 12.10
C ASP A 503 29.00 -10.91 11.09
N TYR A 504 29.62 -9.82 11.55
CA TYR A 504 29.75 -8.58 10.79
C TYR A 504 30.53 -8.75 9.47
N GLY A 505 31.45 -9.72 9.41
CA GLY A 505 32.19 -10.04 8.19
C GLY A 505 31.28 -10.64 7.12
N ASN A 506 30.43 -11.58 7.51
CA ASN A 506 29.45 -12.19 6.61
C ASN A 506 28.31 -11.23 6.27
N LEU A 507 27.89 -10.39 7.22
CA LEU A 507 26.83 -9.40 7.02
C LEU A 507 27.10 -8.44 5.88
N LYS A 508 28.31 -7.88 5.81
CA LYS A 508 28.67 -6.97 4.73
C LYS A 508 28.56 -7.65 3.36
N THR A 509 29.07 -8.87 3.24
CA THR A 509 29.00 -9.65 2.00
C THR A 509 27.57 -10.01 1.62
N LEU A 510 26.75 -10.43 2.58
CA LEU A 510 25.34 -10.74 2.34
C LEU A 510 24.53 -9.51 1.91
N HIS A 511 24.84 -8.33 2.45
CA HIS A 511 24.25 -7.06 2.01
C HIS A 511 24.69 -6.67 0.61
N GLU A 512 25.98 -6.73 0.32
CA GLU A 512 26.48 -6.46 -1.02
C GLU A 512 25.84 -7.42 -2.06
N GLU A 513 25.68 -8.70 -1.72
CA GLU A 513 24.97 -9.67 -2.56
C GLU A 513 23.48 -9.33 -2.70
N TYR A 514 22.81 -8.96 -1.61
CA TYR A 514 21.40 -8.54 -1.63
C TYR A 514 21.19 -7.28 -2.48
N ASP A 515 22.03 -6.26 -2.31
CA ASP A 515 22.00 -5.01 -3.05
C ASP A 515 22.24 -5.24 -4.54
N MET A 516 23.20 -6.10 -4.89
CA MET A 516 23.41 -6.51 -6.27
C MET A 516 22.18 -7.22 -6.86
N MET A 517 21.50 -8.07 -6.09
CA MET A 517 20.28 -8.76 -6.55
C MET A 517 19.10 -7.80 -6.71
N ILE A 518 18.92 -6.86 -5.78
CA ILE A 518 17.93 -5.79 -5.88
C ILE A 518 18.24 -4.88 -7.07
N GLU A 519 19.51 -4.52 -7.28
CA GLU A 519 19.91 -3.71 -8.43
C GLU A 519 19.65 -4.43 -9.75
N HIS A 520 20.03 -5.70 -9.85
CA HIS A 520 19.79 -6.51 -11.04
C HIS A 520 18.30 -6.67 -11.33
N LEU A 521 17.47 -6.85 -10.28
CA LEU A 521 16.02 -6.82 -10.39
C LEU A 521 15.54 -5.46 -10.93
N SER A 522 16.09 -4.34 -10.42
CA SER A 522 15.74 -2.99 -10.87
C SER A 522 16.08 -2.74 -12.35
N GLN A 523 17.23 -3.23 -12.82
CA GLN A 523 17.66 -3.13 -14.21
C GLN A 523 16.73 -3.94 -15.12
N SER A 524 16.31 -5.13 -14.67
CA SER A 524 15.34 -5.95 -15.40
C SER A 524 13.95 -5.32 -15.49
N LEU A 525 13.61 -4.42 -14.55
CA LEU A 525 12.37 -3.66 -14.50
C LEU A 525 12.49 -2.27 -15.16
N GLY A 526 13.67 -1.89 -15.66
CA GLY A 526 13.91 -0.59 -16.32
C GLY A 526 13.91 0.62 -15.39
N LEU A 527 14.16 0.43 -14.09
CA LEU A 527 14.02 1.46 -13.06
C LEU A 527 15.26 2.35 -12.87
N LYS A 528 16.42 1.98 -13.44
CA LYS A 528 17.70 2.70 -13.26
C LYS A 528 17.97 3.72 -14.39
N GLY A 529 17.21 4.83 -14.38
CA GLY A 529 17.62 6.08 -15.03
C GLY A 529 16.99 6.36 -16.41
N ARG A 530 16.16 7.42 -16.43
CA ARG A 530 15.39 7.99 -17.55
C ARG A 530 14.43 6.99 -18.19
N ILE A 531 13.16 7.10 -17.80
CA ILE A 531 12.01 6.56 -18.53
C ILE A 531 12.22 6.91 -20.02
N ARG A 532 12.59 5.92 -20.84
CA ARG A 532 12.71 6.12 -22.29
C ARG A 532 11.30 6.45 -22.80
N GLU A 533 11.17 7.60 -23.47
CA GLU A 533 9.91 8.13 -24.02
C GLU A 533 9.19 7.17 -24.99
N THR A 534 9.83 6.09 -25.43
CA THR A 534 9.24 5.08 -26.31
C THR A 534 8.29 4.10 -25.61
N GLY A 535 8.48 3.81 -24.31
CA GLY A 535 7.55 2.95 -23.55
C GLY A 535 6.18 3.60 -23.31
N ASN A 536 6.16 4.93 -23.25
CA ASN A 536 4.96 5.71 -22.99
C ASN A 536 3.93 5.61 -24.13
N VAL A 537 4.36 5.43 -25.38
CA VAL A 537 3.44 5.34 -26.53
C VAL A 537 2.72 3.98 -26.55
N VAL A 538 3.45 2.88 -26.34
CA VAL A 538 2.87 1.53 -26.35
C VAL A 538 2.01 1.31 -25.11
N GLU A 539 2.41 1.81 -23.93
CA GLU A 539 1.57 1.75 -22.73
C GLU A 539 0.34 2.64 -22.83
N LYS A 540 0.45 3.87 -23.35
CA LYS A 540 -0.72 4.71 -23.64
C LYS A 540 -1.64 4.05 -24.66
N ALA A 541 -1.09 3.45 -25.72
CA ALA A 541 -1.86 2.69 -26.70
C ALA A 541 -2.57 1.49 -26.05
N ARG A 542 -1.86 0.71 -25.22
CA ARG A 542 -2.40 -0.44 -24.48
C ARG A 542 -3.55 -0.01 -23.58
N SER A 543 -3.34 1.01 -22.75
CA SER A 543 -4.34 1.50 -21.81
C SER A 543 -5.54 2.12 -22.52
N ALA A 544 -5.32 2.91 -23.58
CA ALA A 544 -6.39 3.50 -24.37
C ALA A 544 -7.22 2.43 -25.13
N VAL A 545 -6.58 1.43 -25.72
CA VAL A 545 -7.27 0.32 -26.41
C VAL A 545 -8.04 -0.54 -25.41
N THR A 546 -7.41 -0.88 -24.29
CA THR A 546 -8.05 -1.65 -23.20
C THR A 546 -9.29 -0.92 -22.69
N TRP A 547 -9.18 0.39 -22.43
CA TRP A 547 -10.30 1.20 -22.00
C TRP A 547 -11.39 1.30 -23.07
N ARG A 548 -11.05 1.53 -24.34
CA ARG A 548 -12.03 1.61 -25.44
C ARG A 548 -12.83 0.32 -25.58
N ILE A 549 -12.16 -0.83 -25.55
CA ILE A 549 -12.78 -2.16 -25.66
C ILE A 549 -13.67 -2.41 -24.45
N ARG A 550 -13.17 -2.22 -23.23
CA ARG A 550 -13.95 -2.49 -21.99
C ARG A 550 -15.15 -1.55 -21.86
N ASN A 551 -15.00 -0.27 -22.20
CA ASN A 551 -16.10 0.70 -22.19
C ASN A 551 -17.16 0.35 -23.25
N ALA A 552 -16.75 -0.12 -24.44
CA ALA A 552 -17.68 -0.60 -25.45
C ALA A 552 -18.45 -1.85 -24.99
N ILE A 553 -17.76 -2.82 -24.37
CA ILE A 553 -18.40 -4.01 -23.79
C ILE A 553 -19.40 -3.63 -22.69
N ALA A 554 -19.02 -2.74 -21.76
CA ALA A 554 -19.91 -2.27 -20.70
C ALA A 554 -21.16 -1.58 -21.26
N LYS A 555 -21.01 -0.78 -22.33
CA LYS A 555 -22.17 -0.18 -23.01
C LYS A 555 -23.04 -1.20 -23.73
N ILE A 556 -22.46 -2.24 -24.32
CA ILE A 556 -23.24 -3.35 -24.91
C ILE A 556 -23.97 -4.09 -23.79
N GLU A 557 -23.33 -4.32 -22.65
CA GLU A 557 -23.90 -5.04 -21.50
C GLU A 557 -25.14 -4.37 -20.92
N LEU A 558 -25.17 -3.03 -20.88
CA LEU A 558 -26.35 -2.25 -20.45
C LEU A 558 -27.61 -2.55 -21.27
N TYR A 559 -27.46 -2.86 -22.56
CA TYR A 559 -28.58 -3.13 -23.46
C TYR A 559 -28.75 -4.63 -23.76
N HIS A 560 -27.65 -5.38 -23.76
CA HIS A 560 -27.56 -6.80 -24.10
C HIS A 560 -26.66 -7.57 -23.11
N PRO A 561 -27.11 -7.86 -21.88
CA PRO A 561 -26.28 -8.43 -20.82
C PRO A 561 -25.54 -9.72 -21.21
N PHE A 562 -26.22 -10.62 -21.93
CA PHE A 562 -25.62 -11.89 -22.38
C PHE A 562 -24.47 -11.72 -23.39
N MET A 563 -24.56 -10.68 -24.23
CA MET A 563 -23.52 -10.39 -25.22
C MET A 563 -22.36 -9.66 -24.54
N GLY A 564 -22.66 -8.73 -23.62
CA GLY A 564 -21.65 -8.09 -22.77
C GLY A 564 -20.81 -9.11 -22.00
N ALA A 565 -21.47 -10.04 -21.30
CA ALA A 565 -20.80 -11.11 -20.56
C ALA A 565 -19.95 -12.01 -21.46
N HIS A 566 -20.46 -12.39 -22.65
CA HIS A 566 -19.70 -13.19 -23.62
C HIS A 566 -18.44 -12.46 -24.10
N LEU A 567 -18.57 -11.20 -24.54
CA LEU A 567 -17.44 -10.42 -25.03
C LEU A 567 -16.43 -10.14 -23.91
N SER A 568 -16.89 -9.89 -22.68
CA SER A 568 -16.03 -9.67 -21.51
C SER A 568 -15.16 -10.90 -21.22
N ASN A 569 -15.73 -12.11 -21.31
CA ASN A 569 -15.01 -13.36 -21.06
C ASN A 569 -14.10 -13.76 -22.23
N ALA A 570 -14.55 -13.54 -23.47
CA ALA A 570 -13.86 -14.03 -24.67
C ALA A 570 -12.78 -13.07 -25.20
N ILE A 571 -12.77 -11.79 -24.80
CA ILE A 571 -11.80 -10.80 -25.28
C ILE A 571 -10.69 -10.59 -24.25
N LYS A 572 -9.46 -10.93 -24.64
CA LYS A 572 -8.26 -10.57 -23.88
C LYS A 572 -7.74 -9.21 -24.34
N THR A 573 -7.47 -8.33 -23.38
CA THR A 573 -6.90 -6.99 -23.60
C THR A 573 -5.54 -6.88 -22.94
N GLY A 574 -4.62 -6.14 -23.56
CA GLY A 574 -3.23 -6.03 -23.13
C GLY A 574 -2.38 -5.43 -24.26
N THR A 575 -1.06 -5.55 -24.19
CA THR A 575 -0.17 -5.19 -25.31
C THR A 575 -0.57 -5.92 -26.60
N PHE A 576 -1.11 -7.13 -26.43
CA PHE A 576 -1.75 -7.91 -27.46
C PHE A 576 -3.21 -8.17 -27.09
N CYS A 577 -4.12 -7.90 -28.02
CA CYS A 577 -5.55 -8.11 -27.87
C CYS A 577 -6.02 -9.26 -28.78
N SER A 578 -6.95 -10.08 -28.31
CA SER A 578 -7.50 -11.18 -29.11
C SER A 578 -8.91 -11.56 -28.66
N TYR A 579 -9.74 -12.00 -29.60
CA TYR A 579 -11.04 -12.62 -29.30
C TYR A 579 -10.94 -14.14 -29.43
N LYS A 580 -11.21 -14.86 -28.33
CA LYS A 580 -11.16 -16.33 -28.25
C LYS A 580 -12.42 -16.84 -27.52
N PRO A 581 -13.49 -17.17 -28.25
CA PRO A 581 -14.70 -17.70 -27.62
C PRO A 581 -14.53 -19.17 -27.20
N ASP A 582 -15.24 -19.58 -26.15
CA ASP A 582 -15.23 -20.96 -25.64
C ASP A 582 -15.90 -21.97 -26.59
N ARG A 583 -16.59 -21.49 -27.63
CA ARG A 583 -17.24 -22.28 -28.68
C ARG A 583 -17.10 -21.55 -30.01
N GLU A 584 -17.01 -22.31 -31.11
CA GLU A 584 -17.01 -21.70 -32.46
C GLU A 584 -18.30 -20.90 -32.68
N MET A 585 -18.14 -19.61 -32.98
CA MET A 585 -19.24 -18.68 -33.25
C MET A 585 -18.97 -17.96 -34.56
N LEU A 586 -19.98 -17.94 -35.43
CA LEU A 586 -19.94 -17.19 -36.69
C LEU A 586 -20.55 -15.81 -36.46
N TRP A 587 -19.77 -14.77 -36.75
CA TRP A 587 -20.21 -13.37 -36.71
C TRP A 587 -20.37 -12.84 -38.13
N ALA A 588 -21.51 -12.21 -38.41
CA ALA A 588 -21.65 -11.34 -39.57
C ALA A 588 -21.13 -9.94 -39.20
N THR A 589 -19.97 -9.57 -39.75
CA THR A 589 -19.29 -8.29 -39.52
C THR A 589 -19.12 -7.55 -40.85
N SER A 590 -19.65 -6.33 -40.96
CA SER A 590 -19.52 -5.45 -42.14
C SER A 590 -19.36 -4.00 -41.74
#